data_AF-A0A712CP35-F1
#
_entry.id   AF-A0A712CP35-F1
#
_cell.length_a   1.000
_cell.length_b   1.000
_cell.length_c   1.000
_cell.angle_alpha   90.00
_cell.angle_beta   90.00
_cell.angle_gamma   90.00
#
_symmetry.space_group_name_H-M   'P 1'
#
loop_
_entity.id
_entity.type
_entity.pdbx_description
1 polymer ?
#
loop_
_entity_poly.entity_id
_entity_poly.type
_entity_poly.pdbx_seq_one_letter_code
_entity_poly.pdbx_strand_id
1 'polypeptide(L)'
;MVTSVRTQPPVIMPGMQTEIKTQATNLAANLSAVRESATTTLSGEIKGPQLEDFPALIKQASLDALFKCGKDAEALKEVFTNSNNVAGKKAIMEFAGLFRSALNATSDSPEAKTLLMKVGAEYTAQIIKDGLKEKSAFGPWLPETKKAEAKLENLEKQLLDIIKNNTG
;
A
#
# COMPACT_ATOMS: atom_id res chain seq x y z
N MET A 1 11.71 -21.21 -89.31
CA MET A 1 10.50 -20.42 -88.95
C MET A 1 10.69 -20.00 -87.50
N VAL A 2 11.45 -18.94 -87.17
CA VAL A 2 11.12 -17.48 -87.22
C VAL A 2 9.69 -17.24 -86.72
N THR A 3 9.39 -16.53 -85.62
CA THR A 3 9.82 -15.18 -85.20
C THR A 3 9.57 -14.92 -83.70
N SER A 4 10.29 -13.93 -83.17
CA SER A 4 10.09 -13.10 -81.97
C SER A 4 8.64 -12.83 -81.50
N VAL A 5 8.45 -12.60 -80.18
CA VAL A 5 7.72 -11.43 -79.63
C VAL A 5 8.47 -10.87 -78.40
N ARG A 6 8.63 -9.55 -78.35
CA ARG A 6 9.38 -8.70 -77.41
C ARG A 6 8.44 -8.05 -76.39
N THR A 7 8.86 -7.85 -75.13
CA THR A 7 8.14 -7.02 -74.14
C THR A 7 9.03 -5.89 -73.58
N GLN A 8 8.42 -4.72 -73.39
CA GLN A 8 9.00 -3.39 -73.11
C GLN A 8 9.68 -3.24 -71.73
N PRO A 9 10.54 -2.20 -71.55
CA PRO A 9 11.25 -1.95 -70.30
C PRO A 9 10.42 -1.12 -69.28
N PRO A 10 10.59 -1.35 -67.97
CA PRO A 10 9.86 -0.61 -66.94
C PRO A 10 10.50 0.77 -66.64
N VAL A 11 9.64 1.69 -66.23
CA VAL A 11 9.91 3.11 -65.93
C VAL A 11 10.78 3.24 -64.67
N ILE A 12 11.84 4.05 -64.76
CA ILE A 12 12.72 4.41 -63.64
C ILE A 12 12.05 5.53 -62.84
N MET A 13 11.75 5.29 -61.56
CA MET A 13 11.45 6.35 -60.59
C MET A 13 12.71 6.61 -59.74
N PRO A 14 13.32 7.80 -59.80
CA PRO A 14 14.47 8.13 -58.99
C PRO A 14 14.01 8.58 -57.61
N GLY A 15 14.34 7.79 -56.58
CA GLY A 15 14.12 8.18 -55.19
C GLY A 15 14.00 6.98 -54.25
N MET A 16 15.07 6.75 -53.49
CA MET A 16 15.14 5.92 -52.28
C MET A 16 15.00 4.41 -52.48
N GLN A 17 16.13 3.71 -52.59
CA GLN A 17 16.44 2.56 -51.72
C GLN A 17 17.82 1.98 -52.02
N THR A 18 18.67 1.96 -50.98
CA THR A 18 19.86 1.11 -50.70
C THR A 18 20.63 1.88 -49.61
N GLU A 19 21.18 1.36 -48.52
CA GLU A 19 21.39 0.05 -47.93
C GLU A 19 21.91 0.35 -46.51
N ILE A 20 21.18 0.02 -45.43
CA ILE A 20 21.77 0.04 -44.08
C ILE A 20 22.27 -1.37 -43.80
N LYS A 21 23.57 -1.59 -43.95
CA LYS A 21 24.25 -2.83 -43.59
C LYS A 21 24.38 -2.91 -42.07
N THR A 22 23.36 -3.43 -41.38
CA THR A 22 23.42 -3.71 -39.93
C THR A 22 24.19 -5.01 -39.68
N GLN A 23 25.37 -4.93 -39.08
CA GLN A 23 26.03 -6.10 -38.49
C GLN A 23 25.22 -6.60 -37.28
N ALA A 24 25.01 -7.91 -37.20
CA ALA A 24 24.33 -8.56 -36.09
C ALA A 24 25.15 -8.44 -34.79
N THR A 25 24.50 -8.24 -33.64
CA THR A 25 25.16 -8.22 -32.32
C THR A 25 25.78 -9.59 -32.00
N ASN A 26 26.78 -9.65 -31.10
CA ASN A 26 27.41 -10.92 -30.70
C ASN A 26 26.39 -11.97 -30.24
N LEU A 27 25.29 -11.55 -29.62
CA LEU A 27 24.19 -12.44 -29.25
C LEU A 27 23.52 -13.03 -30.51
N ALA A 28 23.14 -12.18 -31.47
CA ALA A 28 22.53 -12.62 -32.72
C ALA A 28 23.47 -13.47 -33.58
N ALA A 29 24.78 -13.21 -33.53
CA ALA A 29 25.79 -14.00 -34.24
C ALA A 29 26.01 -15.39 -33.63
N ASN A 30 25.72 -15.60 -32.33
CA ASN A 30 25.94 -16.86 -31.62
C ASN A 30 24.65 -17.58 -31.21
N LEU A 31 23.48 -17.06 -31.57
CA LEU A 31 22.19 -17.66 -31.24
C LEU A 31 21.93 -18.89 -32.13
N SER A 32 22.23 -20.09 -31.64
CA SER A 32 22.08 -21.33 -32.43
C SER A 32 20.62 -21.76 -32.65
N ALA A 33 19.72 -21.45 -31.72
CA ALA A 33 18.28 -21.64 -31.89
C ALA A 33 17.51 -20.86 -30.81
N VAL A 34 16.30 -20.41 -31.15
CA VAL A 34 15.27 -20.02 -30.17
C VAL A 34 14.24 -21.14 -30.18
N ARG A 35 14.03 -21.78 -29.03
CA ARG A 35 13.02 -22.82 -28.86
C ARG A 35 12.17 -22.48 -27.65
N GLU A 36 10.88 -22.65 -27.80
CA GLU A 36 9.93 -22.58 -26.69
C GLU A 36 10.12 -23.83 -25.82
N SER A 37 10.39 -23.64 -24.53
CA SER A 37 10.59 -24.74 -23.57
C SER A 37 9.46 -24.71 -22.55
N ALA A 38 8.60 -25.71 -22.58
CA ALA A 38 7.46 -25.83 -21.66
C ALA A 38 7.86 -26.25 -20.23
N THR A 39 9.15 -26.45 -19.95
CA THR A 39 9.66 -27.02 -18.68
C THR A 39 10.50 -26.06 -17.83
N THR A 40 10.57 -24.77 -18.18
CA THR A 40 11.14 -23.75 -17.30
C THR A 40 10.10 -22.69 -16.97
N THR A 41 9.03 -23.11 -16.29
CA THR A 41 8.27 -22.19 -15.46
C THR A 41 9.15 -21.83 -14.27
N LEU A 42 9.43 -20.54 -14.09
CA LEU A 42 9.95 -19.99 -12.85
C LEU A 42 8.89 -20.21 -11.76
N SER A 43 8.84 -21.42 -11.20
CA SER A 43 7.92 -21.82 -10.14
C SER A 43 8.47 -21.36 -8.79
N GLY A 44 8.50 -20.04 -8.63
CA GLY A 44 8.65 -19.38 -7.35
C GLY A 44 7.77 -18.16 -7.41
N GLU A 45 6.71 -18.13 -6.61
CA GLU A 45 6.04 -16.87 -6.32
C GLU A 45 7.10 -15.95 -5.71
N ILE A 46 7.52 -14.92 -6.45
CA ILE A 46 8.38 -13.88 -5.89
C ILE A 46 7.49 -13.11 -4.92
N LYS A 47 7.35 -13.64 -3.70
CA LYS A 47 6.89 -12.87 -2.56
C LYS A 47 8.02 -11.88 -2.26
N GLY A 48 8.00 -10.78 -3.00
CA GLY A 48 8.78 -9.60 -2.66
C GLY A 48 8.46 -9.21 -1.21
N PRO A 49 9.37 -8.49 -0.54
CA PRO A 49 9.19 -8.10 0.86
C PRO A 49 7.80 -7.48 1.06
N GLN A 50 7.00 -8.03 1.96
CA GLN A 50 5.68 -7.49 2.26
C GLN A 50 5.84 -6.30 3.19
N LEU A 51 4.88 -5.36 3.19
CA LEU A 51 4.96 -4.20 4.08
C LEU A 51 4.97 -4.64 5.54
N GLU A 52 4.29 -5.76 5.81
CA GLU A 52 4.19 -6.50 7.07
C GLU A 52 5.56 -6.91 7.63
N ASP A 53 6.56 -7.11 6.77
CA ASP A 53 7.93 -7.46 7.15
C ASP A 53 8.73 -6.25 7.68
N PHE A 54 8.19 -5.03 7.54
CA PHE A 54 8.83 -3.78 7.97
C PHE A 54 7.98 -3.02 9.00
N PRO A 55 8.10 -3.37 10.30
CA PRO A 55 7.30 -2.75 11.36
C PRO A 55 7.37 -1.22 11.41
N ALA A 56 8.52 -0.63 11.08
CA ALA A 56 8.69 0.82 11.04
C ALA A 56 7.89 1.48 9.90
N LEU A 57 7.89 0.88 8.71
CA LEU A 57 7.12 1.37 7.56
C LEU A 57 5.62 1.26 7.81
N ILE A 58 5.17 0.14 8.39
CA ILE A 58 3.75 -0.04 8.75
C ILE A 58 3.33 1.03 9.74
N LYS A 59 4.13 1.28 10.78
CA LYS A 59 3.81 2.31 11.78
C LYS A 59 3.67 3.69 11.15
N GLN A 60 4.57 4.05 10.24
CA GLN A 60 4.48 5.32 9.52
C GLN A 60 3.24 5.37 8.61
N ALA A 61 2.99 4.33 7.83
CA ALA A 61 1.83 4.24 6.94
C ALA A 61 0.50 4.27 7.71
N SER A 62 0.46 3.66 8.90
CA SER A 62 -0.70 3.68 9.80
C SER A 62 -0.94 5.07 10.37
N LEU A 63 0.12 5.75 10.85
CA LEU A 63 0.02 7.14 11.34
C LEU A 63 -0.44 8.08 10.22
N ASP A 64 0.10 7.94 9.01
CA ASP A 64 -0.34 8.70 7.85
C ASP A 64 -1.81 8.44 7.52
N ALA A 65 -2.27 7.19 7.58
CA ALA A 65 -3.67 6.84 7.34
C ALA A 65 -4.59 7.50 8.37
N LEU A 66 -4.21 7.50 9.65
CA LEU A 66 -4.98 8.15 10.72
C LEU A 66 -4.99 9.67 10.58
N PHE A 67 -3.83 10.29 10.37
CA PHE A 67 -3.72 11.75 10.33
C PHE A 67 -4.39 12.38 9.11
N LYS A 68 -4.56 11.62 8.01
CA LYS A 68 -5.38 12.03 6.86
C LYS A 68 -6.86 12.22 7.18
N CYS A 69 -7.37 11.66 8.27
CA CYS A 69 -8.73 11.90 8.73
C CYS A 69 -8.88 13.23 9.48
N GLY A 70 -7.77 13.82 9.92
CA GLY A 70 -7.76 15.12 10.58
C GLY A 70 -7.86 16.28 9.60
N LYS A 71 -8.17 17.46 10.13
CA LYS A 71 -8.23 18.71 9.34
C LYS A 71 -6.86 19.15 8.83
N ASP A 72 -5.81 18.87 9.60
CA ASP A 72 -4.43 19.24 9.29
C ASP A 72 -3.49 18.10 9.69
N ALA A 73 -3.06 17.34 8.68
CA ALA A 73 -2.18 16.19 8.87
C ALA A 73 -0.75 16.60 9.21
N GLU A 74 -0.30 17.79 8.80
CA GLU A 74 1.05 18.28 9.09
C GLU A 74 1.15 18.73 10.54
N ALA A 75 0.15 19.48 11.03
CA ALA A 75 0.07 19.85 12.44
C ALA A 75 0.01 18.61 13.35
N LEU A 76 -0.75 17.58 12.97
CA LEU A 76 -0.80 16.31 13.71
C LEU A 76 0.55 15.61 13.78
N LYS A 77 1.29 15.56 12.66
CA LYS A 77 2.64 15.02 12.61
C LYS A 77 3.57 15.81 13.52
N GLU A 78 3.52 17.13 13.45
CA GLU A 78 4.36 18.01 14.26
C GLU A 78 4.11 17.81 15.76
N VAL A 79 2.85 17.78 16.20
CA VAL A 79 2.49 17.52 17.61
C VAL A 79 2.99 16.14 18.05
N PHE A 80 2.88 15.13 17.19
CA PHE A 80 3.36 13.78 17.49
C PHE A 80 4.90 13.70 17.54
N THR A 81 5.62 14.34 16.61
CA THR A 81 7.09 14.31 16.55
C THR A 81 7.71 15.09 17.70
N ASN A 82 7.19 16.27 18.01
CA ASN A 82 7.73 17.17 19.02
C ASN A 82 7.37 16.75 20.46
N SER A 83 6.41 15.82 20.63
CA SER A 83 6.06 15.30 21.94
C SER A 83 7.12 14.34 22.51
N ASN A 84 7.42 14.54 23.79
CA ASN A 84 8.23 13.63 24.61
C ASN A 84 7.38 12.62 25.40
N ASN A 85 6.05 12.66 25.28
CA ASN A 85 5.16 11.76 26.00
C ASN A 85 5.13 10.37 25.32
N VAL A 86 5.97 9.46 25.81
CA VAL A 86 6.13 8.12 25.26
C VAL A 86 4.83 7.32 25.33
N ALA A 87 4.09 7.40 26.43
CA ALA A 87 2.82 6.68 26.60
C ALA A 87 1.74 7.21 25.64
N GLY A 88 1.62 8.53 25.50
CA GLY A 88 0.69 9.15 24.55
C GLY A 88 1.02 8.80 23.10
N LYS A 89 2.30 8.82 22.73
CA LYS A 89 2.74 8.40 21.38
C LYS A 89 2.47 6.92 21.12
N LYS A 90 2.68 6.06 22.13
CA LYS A 90 2.33 4.64 22.04
C LYS A 90 0.84 4.43 21.81
N ALA A 91 -0.02 5.14 22.55
CA ALA A 91 -1.47 5.05 22.40
C ALA A 91 -1.93 5.44 20.99
N ILE A 92 -1.35 6.51 20.43
CA ILE A 92 -1.67 6.95 19.07
C ILE A 92 -1.15 5.97 18.02
N MET A 93 0.04 5.38 18.21
CA MET A 93 0.55 4.35 17.30
C MET A 93 -0.31 3.08 17.31
N GLU A 94 -0.76 2.63 18.48
CA GLU A 94 -1.65 1.48 18.59
C GLU A 94 -3.00 1.77 17.94
N PHE A 95 -3.59 2.95 18.22
CA PHE A 95 -4.83 3.37 17.57
C PHE A 95 -4.68 3.46 16.04
N ALA A 96 -3.56 3.97 15.54
CA ALA A 96 -3.29 4.04 14.11
C ALA A 96 -3.21 2.65 13.45
N GLY A 97 -2.63 1.66 14.14
CA GLY A 97 -2.60 0.27 13.67
C GLY A 97 -4.00 -0.35 13.62
N LEU A 98 -4.82 -0.12 14.64
CA LEU A 98 -6.22 -0.54 14.68
C LEU A 98 -7.04 0.14 13.59
N PHE A 99 -6.82 1.44 13.38
CA PHE A 99 -7.48 2.24 12.34
C PHE A 99 -7.17 1.71 10.95
N ARG A 100 -5.90 1.39 10.66
CA ARG A 100 -5.50 0.76 9.38
C ARG A 100 -6.17 -0.59 9.18
N SER A 101 -6.25 -1.41 10.23
CA SER A 101 -6.92 -2.72 10.17
C SER A 101 -8.42 -2.56 9.92
N ALA A 102 -9.07 -1.60 10.58
CA ALA A 102 -10.47 -1.27 10.38
C ALA A 102 -10.74 -0.70 8.98
N LEU A 103 -9.83 0.11 8.42
CA LEU A 103 -9.95 0.61 7.04
C LEU A 103 -10.01 -0.54 6.04
N ASN A 104 -9.13 -1.54 6.20
CA ASN A 104 -9.12 -2.70 5.33
C ASN A 104 -10.43 -3.51 5.47
N ALA A 105 -10.94 -3.69 6.69
CA ALA A 105 -12.16 -4.47 6.95
C ALA A 105 -13.46 -3.74 6.53
N THR A 106 -13.46 -2.41 6.50
CA THR A 106 -14.65 -1.58 6.20
C THR A 106 -14.70 -1.06 4.77
N SER A 107 -13.73 -1.45 3.93
CA SER A 107 -13.61 -0.91 2.57
C SER A 107 -14.85 -1.16 1.69
N ASP A 108 -15.56 -2.26 1.93
CA ASP A 108 -16.73 -2.68 1.16
C ASP A 108 -18.08 -2.20 1.77
N SER A 109 -18.08 -1.57 2.94
CA SER A 109 -19.29 -1.02 3.59
C SER A 109 -19.20 0.51 3.74
N PRO A 110 -20.00 1.29 2.98
CA PRO A 110 -20.02 2.74 3.07
C PRO A 110 -20.38 3.26 4.47
N GLU A 111 -21.32 2.62 5.15
CA GLU A 111 -21.78 3.01 6.49
C GLU A 111 -20.68 2.79 7.53
N ALA A 112 -20.04 1.61 7.51
CA ALA A 112 -18.94 1.29 8.41
C ALA A 112 -17.73 2.20 8.17
N LYS A 113 -17.41 2.48 6.89
CA LYS A 113 -16.36 3.42 6.53
C LYS A 113 -16.67 4.84 6.99
N THR A 114 -17.91 5.28 6.90
CA THR A 114 -18.35 6.60 7.39
C THR A 114 -18.17 6.72 8.91
N LEU A 115 -18.57 5.68 9.66
CA LEU A 115 -18.38 5.64 11.11
C LEU A 115 -16.88 5.65 11.46
N LEU A 116 -16.07 4.86 10.75
CA LEU A 116 -14.63 4.81 10.96
C LEU A 116 -13.97 6.18 10.72
N MET A 117 -14.31 6.86 9.62
CA MET A 117 -13.80 8.20 9.33
C MET A 117 -14.23 9.22 10.39
N LYS A 118 -15.46 9.11 10.91
CA LYS A 118 -15.94 9.96 12.01
C LYS A 118 -15.09 9.77 13.27
N VAL A 119 -14.86 8.52 13.69
CA VAL A 119 -14.02 8.22 14.85
C VAL A 119 -12.58 8.70 14.63
N GLY A 120 -12.02 8.51 13.44
CA GLY A 120 -10.70 9.01 13.07
C GLY A 120 -10.59 10.54 13.18
N ALA A 121 -11.61 11.27 12.71
CA ALA A 121 -11.67 12.72 12.81
C ALA A 121 -11.82 13.21 14.27
N GLU A 122 -12.66 12.56 15.07
CA GLU A 122 -12.81 12.89 16.50
C GLU A 122 -11.51 12.64 17.27
N TYR A 123 -10.86 11.50 17.03
CA TYR A 123 -9.61 11.13 17.69
C TYR A 123 -8.48 12.11 17.35
N THR A 124 -8.32 12.44 16.06
CA THR A 124 -7.30 13.41 15.62
C THR A 124 -7.57 14.84 16.12
N ALA A 125 -8.83 15.27 16.16
CA ALA A 125 -9.19 16.55 16.77
C ALA A 125 -8.79 16.61 18.26
N GLN A 126 -8.97 15.50 18.98
CA GLN A 126 -8.57 15.38 20.39
C GLN A 126 -7.05 15.40 20.55
N ILE A 127 -6.27 14.81 19.62
CA ILE A 127 -4.80 14.91 19.62
C ILE A 127 -4.35 16.36 19.54
N ILE A 128 -4.90 17.14 18.60
CA ILE A 128 -4.56 18.57 18.44
C ILE A 128 -4.94 19.36 19.70
N LYS A 129 -6.11 19.10 20.28
CA LYS A 129 -6.60 19.80 21.48
C LYS A 129 -5.72 19.53 22.71
N ASP A 130 -5.29 18.28 22.89
CA ASP A 130 -4.45 17.87 24.00
C ASP A 130 -3.00 18.35 23.83
N GLY A 131 -2.50 18.33 22.60
CA GLY A 131 -1.13 18.73 22.25
C GLY A 131 -0.06 17.77 22.73
N LEU A 132 -0.42 16.57 23.21
CA LEU A 132 0.50 15.51 23.66
C LEU A 132 1.58 16.01 24.62
N LYS A 133 1.18 16.87 25.57
CA LYS A 133 2.07 17.41 26.60
C LYS A 133 2.37 16.34 27.67
N GLU A 134 3.15 16.71 28.68
CA GLU A 134 3.53 15.80 29.78
C GLU A 134 2.32 15.21 30.51
N LYS A 135 1.29 16.03 30.75
CA LYS A 135 -0.04 15.55 31.15
C LYS A 135 -0.93 15.51 29.91
N SER A 136 -1.16 14.30 29.41
CA SER A 136 -1.96 14.04 28.21
C SER A 136 -3.14 13.13 28.55
N ALA A 137 -4.26 13.32 27.86
CA ALA A 137 -5.37 12.37 27.84
C ALA A 137 -4.98 11.04 27.17
N PHE A 138 -3.91 11.02 26.36
CA PHE A 138 -3.40 9.85 25.68
C PHE A 138 -2.28 9.20 26.48
N GLY A 139 -2.38 7.88 26.69
CA GLY A 139 -1.41 7.09 27.46
C GLY A 139 -1.98 6.48 28.74
N PRO A 140 -2.67 7.21 29.63
CA PRO A 140 -3.14 6.69 30.92
C PRO A 140 -4.06 5.47 30.84
N TRP A 141 -4.73 5.27 29.70
CA TRP A 141 -5.67 4.17 29.48
C TRP A 141 -5.04 2.95 28.80
N LEU A 142 -3.73 2.98 28.53
CA LEU A 142 -3.04 1.83 27.96
C LEU A 142 -2.92 0.70 28.99
N PRO A 143 -3.14 -0.56 28.59
CA PRO A 143 -2.87 -1.68 29.46
C PRO A 143 -1.35 -1.79 29.72
N GLU A 144 -0.94 -1.59 30.98
CA GLU A 144 0.48 -1.68 31.37
C GLU A 144 0.97 -3.14 31.55
N THR A 145 0.05 -4.10 31.60
CA THR A 145 0.38 -5.52 31.83
C THR A 145 -0.32 -6.43 30.82
N LYS A 146 0.31 -7.58 30.51
CA LYS A 146 -0.30 -8.63 29.66
C LYS A 146 -1.67 -9.09 30.16
N LYS A 147 -1.88 -9.05 31.49
CA LYS A 147 -3.17 -9.37 32.10
C LYS A 147 -4.23 -8.32 31.78
N ALA A 148 -3.87 -7.03 31.81
CA ALA A 148 -4.77 -5.94 31.44
C ALA A 148 -5.08 -5.95 29.95
N GLU A 149 -4.09 -6.25 29.10
CA GLU A 149 -4.24 -6.44 27.66
C GLU A 149 -5.24 -7.56 27.34
N ALA A 150 -5.04 -8.75 27.93
CA ALA A 150 -5.97 -9.87 27.76
C ALA A 150 -7.40 -9.56 28.25
N LYS A 151 -7.54 -8.72 29.29
CA LYS A 151 -8.85 -8.25 29.74
C LYS A 151 -9.53 -7.32 28.74
N LEU A 152 -8.76 -6.40 28.13
CA LEU A 152 -9.26 -5.50 27.11
C LEU A 152 -9.71 -6.26 25.87
N GLU A 153 -8.87 -7.17 25.36
CA GLU A 153 -9.23 -8.03 24.23
C GLU A 153 -10.48 -8.88 24.51
N ASN A 154 -10.61 -9.42 25.72
CA ASN A 154 -11.79 -10.20 26.09
C ASN A 154 -13.05 -9.33 26.18
N LEU A 155 -12.94 -8.12 26.72
CA LEU A 155 -14.05 -7.16 26.76
C LEU A 155 -14.50 -6.77 25.34
N GLU A 156 -13.57 -6.53 24.43
CA GLU A 156 -13.87 -6.21 23.02
C GLU A 156 -14.60 -7.37 22.33
N LYS A 157 -14.16 -8.61 22.55
CA LYS A 157 -14.84 -9.81 22.04
C LYS A 157 -16.26 -9.94 22.59
N GLN A 158 -16.44 -9.70 23.89
CA GLN A 158 -17.75 -9.72 24.53
C GLN A 158 -18.66 -8.61 24.00
N LEU A 159 -18.14 -7.40 23.80
CA LEU A 159 -18.90 -6.29 23.24
C LEU A 159 -19.37 -6.61 21.80
N LEU A 160 -18.49 -7.21 20.99
CA LEU A 160 -18.85 -7.67 19.65
C LEU A 160 -19.97 -8.71 19.69
N ASP A 161 -19.90 -9.68 20.60
CA ASP A 161 -20.94 -10.71 20.77
C ASP A 161 -22.28 -10.10 21.21
N ILE A 162 -22.25 -9.17 22.16
CA ILE A 162 -23.44 -8.44 22.62
C ILE A 162 -24.10 -7.68 21.46
N ILE A 163 -23.32 -6.93 20.67
CA ILE A 163 -23.84 -6.13 19.53
C ILE A 163 -24.41 -7.04 18.44
N LYS A 164 -23.82 -8.22 18.21
CA LYS A 164 -24.35 -9.19 17.23
C LYS A 164 -25.66 -9.82 17.69
N ASN A 165 -25.80 -10.08 18.98
CA ASN A 165 -26.91 -10.86 19.54
C ASN A 165 -28.04 -9.98 20.11
N ASN A 166 -27.85 -8.67 20.20
CA ASN A 166 -28.83 -7.73 20.74
C ASN A 166 -28.97 -6.53 19.81
N THR A 167 -30.21 -6.14 19.55
CA THR A 167 -30.56 -4.84 18.97
C THR A 167 -31.51 -4.14 19.93
N GLY A 168 -31.33 -2.82 20.10
CA GLY A 168 -32.20 -1.96 20.91
C GLY A 168 -33.29 -1.30 20.08
#